data_AF-A0A372FY87-F1
#
_entry.id   AF-A0A372FY87-F1
#
_cell.length_a   1.000
_cell.length_b   1.000
_cell.length_c   1.000
_cell.angle_alpha   90.00
_cell.angle_beta   90.00
_cell.angle_gamma   90.00
#
_symmetry.space_group_name_H-M   'P 1'
#
loop_
_entity.id
_entity.type
_entity.pdbx_description
1 polymer ?
#
loop_
_entity_poly.entity_id
_entity_poly.type
_entity_poly.pdbx_seq_one_letter_code
_entity_poly.pdbx_strand_id
1 'polypeptide(L)'
;MATVELTTANFDQVTESDGIVLVDFWAEWCGPCKRFAPVYERSSDKHPEITFGKVDTEAQQSLAAKFDIRSIPTIMAIRDGVIVFAQPGALPESALENLIEQVQALDMDDVRKKLAEHNH
;
A
#
# COMPACT_ATOMS: atom_id res chain seq x y z
N MET A 1 -14.29 -3.65 -4.89
CA MET A 1 -14.81 -2.30 -4.58
C MET A 1 -13.82 -1.31 -5.15
N ALA A 2 -14.30 -0.23 -5.79
CA ALA A 2 -13.45 0.81 -6.34
C ALA A 2 -12.51 1.36 -5.26
N THR A 3 -11.22 1.42 -5.58
CA THR A 3 -10.14 1.90 -4.72
C THR A 3 -10.46 3.21 -4.00
N VAL A 4 -9.88 3.43 -2.82
CA VAL A 4 -10.03 4.65 -2.02
C VAL A 4 -8.92 5.64 -2.36
N GLU A 5 -9.27 6.89 -2.63
CA GLU A 5 -8.28 7.97 -2.73
C GLU A 5 -7.77 8.32 -1.33
N LEU A 6 -6.45 8.23 -1.16
CA LEU A 6 -5.77 8.58 0.07
C LEU A 6 -5.08 9.95 -0.07
N THR A 7 -5.39 10.82 0.86
CA THR A 7 -4.90 12.20 0.96
C THR A 7 -4.37 12.44 2.37
N THR A 8 -3.65 13.54 2.58
CA THR A 8 -3.19 13.91 3.94
C THR A 8 -4.33 14.00 4.96
N ALA A 9 -5.57 14.21 4.54
CA ALA A 9 -6.72 14.36 5.43
C ALA A 9 -7.27 13.02 5.97
N ASN A 10 -7.12 11.92 5.22
CA ASN A 10 -7.69 10.62 5.58
C ASN A 10 -6.66 9.49 5.69
N PHE A 11 -5.41 9.71 5.25
CA PHE A 11 -4.39 8.65 5.20
C PHE A 11 -4.24 7.98 6.56
N ASP A 12 -3.90 8.76 7.59
CA ASP A 12 -3.62 8.21 8.93
C ASP A 12 -4.85 7.48 9.49
N GLN A 13 -6.06 8.05 9.35
CA GLN A 13 -7.31 7.39 9.76
C GLN A 13 -7.51 6.03 9.09
N VAL A 14 -7.26 5.94 7.78
CA VAL A 14 -7.44 4.69 7.02
C VAL A 14 -6.35 3.68 7.37
N THR A 15 -5.10 4.13 7.53
CA THR A 15 -3.95 3.22 7.68
C THR A 15 -3.67 2.80 9.11
N GLU A 16 -4.08 3.57 10.11
CA GLU A 16 -3.93 3.23 11.54
C GLU A 16 -5.04 2.30 12.04
N SER A 17 -6.07 2.04 11.23
CA SER A 17 -7.14 1.11 11.55
C SER A 17 -6.65 -0.35 11.50
N ASP A 18 -7.32 -1.22 12.26
CA ASP A 18 -7.09 -2.67 12.19
C ASP A 18 -7.40 -3.20 10.77
N GLY A 19 -6.62 -4.18 10.33
CA GLY A 19 -6.74 -4.80 9.02
C GLY A 19 -5.57 -4.48 8.08
N ILE A 20 -5.80 -4.71 6.79
CA ILE A 20 -4.78 -4.55 5.75
C ILE A 20 -5.16 -3.40 4.84
N VAL A 21 -4.19 -2.51 4.60
CA VAL A 21 -4.25 -1.46 3.59
C VAL A 21 -3.12 -1.66 2.60
N LEU A 22 -3.47 -1.86 1.33
CA LEU A 22 -2.53 -1.74 0.23
C LEU A 22 -2.61 -0.32 -0.32
N VAL A 23 -1.45 0.26 -0.65
CA VAL A 23 -1.35 1.62 -1.17
C VAL A 23 -0.53 1.62 -2.46
N ASP A 24 -1.12 2.14 -3.54
CA ASP A 24 -0.45 2.44 -4.80
C ASP A 24 -0.13 3.94 -4.89
N PHE A 25 1.15 4.29 -4.80
CA PHE A 25 1.64 5.64 -5.06
C PHE A 25 1.84 5.83 -6.56
N TRP A 26 1.07 6.71 -7.18
CA TRP A 26 0.95 6.81 -8.64
C TRP A 26 0.91 8.26 -9.12
N ALA A 27 0.96 8.46 -10.44
CA ALA A 27 0.70 9.74 -11.11
C ALA A 27 0.16 9.53 -12.54
N GLU A 28 -0.57 10.49 -13.08
CA GLU A 28 -1.22 10.38 -14.40
C GLU A 28 -0.22 10.27 -15.58
N TRP A 29 0.93 10.91 -15.46
CA TRP A 29 2.00 10.87 -16.46
C TRP A 29 2.78 9.53 -16.45
N CYS A 30 2.62 8.72 -15.41
CA CYS A 30 3.37 7.48 -15.21
C CYS A 30 2.79 6.34 -16.07
N GLY A 31 3.47 6.02 -17.18
CA GLY A 31 3.13 4.90 -18.05
C GLY A 31 3.02 3.54 -17.34
N PRO A 32 3.99 3.14 -16.49
CA PRO A 32 3.88 1.92 -15.70
C PRO A 32 2.68 1.89 -14.74
N CYS A 33 2.35 3.01 -14.10
CA CYS A 33 1.21 3.13 -13.19
C CYS A 33 -0.10 2.86 -13.93
N LYS A 34 -0.26 3.42 -15.14
CA LYS A 34 -1.44 3.15 -15.99
C LYS A 34 -1.59 1.69 -16.40
N ARG A 35 -0.49 0.95 -16.56
CA ARG A 35 -0.52 -0.50 -16.82
C ARG A 35 -0.86 -1.31 -15.57
N PHE A 36 -0.45 -0.82 -14.40
CA PHE A 36 -0.70 -1.47 -13.12
C PHE A 36 -2.13 -1.26 -12.61
N ALA A 37 -2.70 -0.08 -12.84
CA ALA A 37 -4.06 0.28 -12.41
C ALA A 37 -5.13 -0.82 -12.62
N PRO A 38 -5.28 -1.44 -13.80
CA PRO A 38 -6.30 -2.48 -13.98
C PRO A 38 -5.99 -3.78 -13.21
N VAL A 39 -4.71 -4.07 -12.93
CA VAL A 39 -4.32 -5.21 -12.08
C VAL A 39 -4.73 -4.94 -10.63
N TYR A 40 -4.42 -3.73 -10.14
CA TYR A 40 -4.74 -3.28 -8.80
C TYR A 40 -6.26 -3.26 -8.55
N GLU A 41 -7.03 -2.73 -9.51
CA GLU A 41 -8.50 -2.70 -9.45
C GLU A 41 -9.10 -4.11 -9.41
N ARG A 42 -8.63 -5.04 -10.25
CA ARG A 42 -9.12 -6.44 -10.20
C ARG A 42 -8.82 -7.11 -8.87
N SER A 43 -7.64 -6.87 -8.29
CA SER A 43 -7.29 -7.42 -6.97
C SER A 43 -8.20 -6.83 -5.88
N SER A 44 -8.53 -5.54 -5.97
CA SER A 44 -9.47 -4.86 -5.05
C SER A 44 -10.91 -5.40 -5.11
N ASP A 45 -11.30 -6.00 -6.23
CA ASP A 45 -12.59 -6.68 -6.35
C ASP A 45 -12.57 -8.09 -5.76
N LYS A 46 -11.42 -8.77 -5.76
CA LYS A 46 -11.25 -10.11 -5.18
C LYS A 46 -11.13 -10.10 -3.67
N HIS A 47 -10.60 -9.02 -3.11
CA HIS A 47 -10.27 -8.89 -1.68
C HIS A 47 -11.07 -7.75 -1.01
N PRO A 48 -12.40 -7.89 -0.86
CA PRO A 48 -13.24 -6.85 -0.25
C PRO A 48 -12.91 -6.57 1.23
N GLU A 49 -12.18 -7.48 1.89
CA GLU A 49 -11.68 -7.34 3.25
C GLU A 49 -10.43 -6.44 3.37
N ILE A 50 -9.77 -6.13 2.25
CA ILE A 50 -8.56 -5.30 2.20
C ILE A 50 -8.92 -3.92 1.67
N THR A 51 -8.37 -2.88 2.28
CA THR A 51 -8.51 -1.52 1.74
C THR A 51 -7.45 -1.29 0.67
N PHE A 52 -7.89 -1.03 -0.56
CA PHE A 52 -7.00 -0.66 -1.67
C PHE A 52 -7.00 0.87 -1.81
N GLY A 53 -5.96 1.50 -1.27
CA GLY A 53 -5.72 2.93 -1.34
C GLY A 53 -4.88 3.33 -2.55
N LYS A 54 -5.09 4.56 -3.04
CA LYS A 54 -4.26 5.19 -4.07
C LYS A 54 -3.84 6.58 -3.63
N VAL A 55 -2.56 6.91 -3.76
CA VAL A 55 -2.02 8.25 -3.48
C VAL A 55 -1.47 8.82 -4.77
N ASP A 56 -2.06 9.91 -5.26
CA ASP A 56 -1.47 10.70 -6.34
C ASP A 56 -0.29 11.51 -5.79
N THR A 57 0.94 11.21 -6.22
CA THR A 57 2.14 11.86 -5.72
C THR A 57 2.27 13.32 -6.14
N GLU A 58 1.61 13.74 -7.22
CA GLU A 58 1.58 15.14 -7.67
C GLU A 58 0.69 15.99 -6.76
N ALA A 59 -0.47 15.43 -6.38
CA ALA A 59 -1.43 16.09 -5.51
C ALA A 59 -1.03 16.01 -4.02
N GLN A 60 -0.40 14.90 -3.60
CA GLN A 60 -0.07 14.60 -2.21
C GLN A 60 1.44 14.56 -1.96
N GLN A 61 2.15 15.61 -2.36
CA GLN A 61 3.61 15.70 -2.27
C GLN A 61 4.15 15.49 -0.85
N SER A 62 3.42 15.93 0.17
CA SER A 62 3.82 15.73 1.58
C SER A 62 3.72 14.26 2.00
N LEU A 63 2.73 13.49 1.52
CA LEU A 63 2.68 12.04 1.74
C LEU A 63 3.80 11.33 1.00
N ALA A 64 4.04 11.70 -0.26
CA ALA A 64 5.15 11.15 -1.03
C ALA A 64 6.50 11.40 -0.33
N ALA A 65 6.71 12.59 0.24
CA ALA A 65 7.90 12.91 1.03
C ALA A 65 7.95 12.15 2.37
N LYS A 66 6.83 12.05 3.10
CA LYS A 66 6.71 11.30 4.38
C LYS A 66 7.18 9.86 4.24
N PHE A 67 6.87 9.23 3.11
CA PHE A 67 7.21 7.83 2.82
C PHE A 67 8.42 7.65 1.89
N ASP A 68 9.19 8.72 1.63
CA ASP A 68 10.38 8.70 0.77
C ASP A 68 10.13 8.06 -0.61
N ILE A 69 8.99 8.39 -1.23
CA ILE A 69 8.59 7.86 -2.54
C ILE A 69 9.44 8.51 -3.63
N ARG A 70 10.42 7.77 -4.13
CA ARG A 70 11.37 8.23 -5.16
C ARG A 70 11.08 7.72 -6.57
N SER A 71 10.17 6.76 -6.69
CA SER A 71 9.81 6.14 -7.97
C SER A 71 8.37 5.66 -7.92
N ILE A 72 7.69 5.72 -9.06
CA ILE A 72 6.29 5.30 -9.17
C ILE A 72 6.09 4.29 -10.32
N PRO A 73 5.17 3.32 -10.16
CA PRO A 73 4.36 3.12 -8.96
C PRO A 73 5.22 2.60 -7.80
N THR A 74 4.84 2.92 -6.56
CA THR A 74 5.39 2.25 -5.37
C THR A 74 4.23 1.59 -4.64
N ILE A 75 4.40 0.31 -4.32
CA ILE A 75 3.39 -0.47 -3.62
C ILE A 75 3.81 -0.57 -2.16
N MET A 76 2.90 -0.20 -1.27
CA MET A 76 3.08 -0.30 0.17
C MET A 76 1.97 -1.17 0.75
N ALA A 77 2.32 -2.04 1.69
CA ALA A 77 1.35 -2.79 2.50
C ALA A 77 1.49 -2.39 3.96
N ILE A 78 0.35 -2.05 4.54
CA ILE A 78 0.20 -1.68 5.94
C ILE A 78 -0.72 -2.72 6.56
N ARG A 79 -0.34 -3.25 7.72
CA ARG A 79 -1.14 -4.17 8.51
C ARG A 79 -1.21 -3.69 9.95
N ASP A 80 -2.42 -3.45 10.44
CA ASP A 80 -2.70 -2.96 11.80
C ASP A 80 -1.83 -1.75 12.20
N GLY A 81 -1.79 -0.73 11.32
CA GLY A 81 -0.98 0.48 11.51
C GLY A 81 0.52 0.35 11.22
N VAL A 82 1.00 -0.86 10.89
CA VAL A 82 2.43 -1.12 10.67
C VAL A 82 2.73 -1.29 9.19
N ILE A 83 3.71 -0.55 8.67
CA ILE A 83 4.22 -0.78 7.31
C ILE A 83 5.02 -2.09 7.32
N VAL A 84 4.51 -3.09 6.61
CA VAL A 84 5.13 -4.43 6.53
C VAL A 84 5.78 -4.68 5.17
N PHE A 85 5.47 -3.85 4.17
CA PHE A 85 6.06 -3.90 2.84
C PHE A 85 6.06 -2.52 2.21
N ALA A 86 7.14 -2.17 1.50
CA ALA A 86 7.19 -1.01 0.63
C ALA A 86 8.23 -1.28 -0.47
N GLN A 87 7.79 -1.33 -1.73
CA GLN A 87 8.70 -1.56 -2.85
C GLN A 87 8.29 -0.76 -4.08
N PRO A 88 9.26 -0.13 -4.77
CA PRO A 88 8.99 0.49 -6.06
C PRO A 88 8.80 -0.54 -7.17
N GLY A 89 7.99 -0.17 -8.15
CA GLY A 89 7.72 -0.94 -9.36
C GLY A 89 6.30 -1.50 -9.43
N ALA A 90 5.80 -1.61 -10.66
CA ALA A 90 4.52 -2.26 -10.93
C ALA A 90 4.65 -3.77 -10.72
N LEU A 91 3.73 -4.36 -9.96
CA LEU A 91 3.69 -5.80 -9.76
C LEU A 91 2.81 -6.48 -10.82
N PRO A 92 3.25 -7.61 -11.41
CA PRO A 92 2.33 -8.52 -12.10
C PRO A 92 1.24 -9.01 -11.16
N GLU A 93 0.08 -9.40 -11.71
CA GLU A 93 -1.06 -9.86 -10.91
C GLU A 93 -0.67 -10.97 -9.93
N SER A 94 0.01 -12.02 -10.38
CA SER A 94 0.47 -13.10 -9.49
C SER A 94 1.37 -12.64 -8.35
N ALA A 95 2.22 -11.63 -8.58
CA ALA A 95 3.09 -11.10 -7.54
C ALA A 95 2.31 -10.24 -6.52
N LEU A 96 1.29 -9.51 -6.98
CA LEU A 96 0.39 -8.77 -6.10
C LEU A 96 -0.44 -9.71 -5.22
N GLU A 97 -1.00 -10.78 -5.78
CA GLU A 97 -1.75 -11.78 -5.01
C GLU A 97 -0.84 -12.50 -4.00
N ASN A 98 0.38 -12.89 -4.40
CA ASN A 98 1.35 -13.47 -3.48
C ASN A 98 1.75 -12.51 -2.33
N LEU A 99 1.82 -11.20 -2.60
CA LEU A 99 2.06 -10.20 -1.56
C LEU A 99 0.90 -10.16 -0.58
N ILE A 100 -0.35 -10.17 -1.07
CA ILE A 100 -1.55 -10.20 -0.24
C ILE A 100 -1.54 -11.41 0.68
N GLU A 101 -1.30 -12.60 0.13
CA GLU A 101 -1.23 -13.85 0.92
C GLU A 101 -0.16 -13.77 2.01
N GLN A 102 1.03 -13.27 1.68
CA GLN A 102 2.10 -13.09 2.66
C GLN A 102 1.71 -12.11 3.77
N VAL A 103 1.13 -10.97 3.40
CA VAL A 103 0.69 -9.95 4.37
C VAL A 103 -0.42 -10.48 5.26
N GLN A 104 -1.37 -11.26 4.74
CA GLN A 104 -2.41 -11.93 5.52
C GLN A 104 -1.85 -13.00 6.47
N ALA A 105 -0.79 -13.71 6.05
CA ALA A 105 -0.16 -14.76 6.84
C ALA A 105 0.79 -14.25 7.94
N LEU A 106 1.11 -12.95 7.98
CA LEU A 106 2.00 -12.39 9.02
C LEU A 106 1.44 -12.66 10.43
N ASP A 107 2.33 -13.03 11.34
CA ASP A 107 2.08 -13.01 12.78
C ASP A 107 2.41 -11.60 13.29
N MET A 108 1.38 -10.82 13.59
CA MET A 108 1.57 -9.43 13.99
C MET A 108 2.15 -9.29 15.40
N ASP A 109 2.02 -10.30 16.26
CA ASP A 109 2.68 -10.29 17.57
C ASP A 109 4.20 -10.41 17.41
N ASP A 110 4.64 -11.29 16.50
CA ASP A 110 6.06 -11.41 16.15
C ASP A 110 6.59 -10.15 15.43
N VAL A 111 5.83 -9.60 14.48
CA VAL A 111 6.21 -8.35 13.78
C VAL A 111 6.40 -7.20 14.77
N ARG A 112 5.44 -6.98 15.67
CA ARG A 112 5.51 -5.91 16.68
C ARG A 112 6.67 -6.12 17.64
N LYS A 113 6.93 -7.37 18.05
CA LYS A 113 8.08 -7.70 18.91
C LYS A 113 9.41 -7.36 18.22
N LYS A 114 9.58 -7.76 16.96
CA LYS A 114 10.80 -7.46 16.18
C LYS A 114 11.04 -5.96 16.00
N LEU A 115 9.98 -5.19 15.77
CA LEU A 115 10.08 -3.73 15.66
C LEU A 115 10.49 -3.06 16.98
N ALA A 116 9.99 -3.56 18.11
CA ALA A 116 10.39 -3.07 19.43
C ALA A 116 11.86 -3.38 19.75
N GLU A 117 12.37 -4.53 19.30
CA GLU A 117 13.76 -4.94 19.49
C GLU A 117 14.77 -4.13 18.65
N HIS A 118 14.38 -3.64 17.47
CA HIS A 118 15.26 -2.87 16.57
C HIS A 118 15.32 -1.36 16.87
N ASN A 119 14.42 -0.85 17.71
CA ASN A 119 14.36 0.57 18.09
C ASN A 119 15.14 0.88 19.39
N HIS A 120 16.09 0.04 19.78
CA HIS A 120 16.84 0.14 21.03
C HIS A 120 18.37 0.19 20.81
#